data_AF-A0A7U9SB68-F1
#
_entry.id   AF-A0A7U9SB68-F1
#
_cell.length_a   1.000
_cell.length_b   1.000
_cell.length_c   1.000
_cell.angle_alpha   90.00
_cell.angle_beta   90.00
_cell.angle_gamma   90.00
#
_symmetry.space_group_name_H-M   'P 1'
#
loop_
_entity.id
_entity.type
_entity.pdbx_description
1 polymer ?
#
loop_
_entity_poly.entity_id
_entity_poly.type
_entity_poly.pdbx_seq_one_letter_code
_entity_poly.pdbx_strand_id
1 'polypeptide(L)'
;MNREKKIVLATHCLLNVNAKVYGIANAKGGSNLIGELIAKGYGIIQLPCVEMAMYGSQRWGIVYEQNDFPAFREKCAELLKPIVYQVVDYAKHGYKISAVIGADYSPTCAVNITPKGDWGGEFIELNPYQKKIENLRVEKGMGVMMEELNKLISANNIETNFYAINEMDLQSYQEILNVL
;
A
#
# COMPACT_ATOMS: atom_id res chain seq x y z
N MET A 1 -9.30 10.47 29.94
CA MET A 1 -9.57 9.60 28.77
C MET A 1 -8.23 9.01 28.32
N ASN A 2 -8.06 7.69 28.33
CA ASN A 2 -6.76 7.08 28.02
C ASN A 2 -6.56 6.98 26.50
N ARG A 3 -5.74 7.87 25.92
CA ARG A 3 -5.42 7.90 24.49
C ARG A 3 -3.91 8.11 24.32
N GLU A 4 -3.22 7.13 23.75
CA GLU A 4 -1.78 7.23 23.44
C GLU A 4 -1.48 8.27 22.35
N LYS A 5 -2.50 8.67 21.59
CA LYS A 5 -2.41 9.67 20.50
C LYS A 5 -1.36 9.33 19.43
N LYS A 6 -1.09 8.05 19.20
CA LYS A 6 -0.23 7.57 18.10
C LYS A 6 -1.08 6.89 17.05
N ILE A 7 -0.89 7.26 15.79
CA ILE A 7 -1.63 6.71 14.65
C ILE A 7 -0.65 6.20 13.62
N VAL A 8 -0.95 5.06 13.01
CA VAL A 8 -0.32 4.59 11.77
C VAL A 8 -1.36 4.46 10.68
N LEU A 9 -0.94 4.74 9.44
CA LEU A 9 -1.72 4.44 8.25
C LEU A 9 -1.21 3.11 7.69
N ALA A 10 -2.08 2.15 7.43
CA ALA A 10 -1.68 0.83 6.94
C ALA A 10 -2.42 0.46 5.67
N THR A 11 -1.71 -0.06 4.67
CA THR A 11 -2.33 -0.54 3.43
C THR A 11 -3.34 -1.65 3.70
N HIS A 12 -4.43 -1.65 2.93
CA HIS A 12 -5.58 -2.54 3.13
C HIS A 12 -5.21 -4.01 3.26
N CYS A 13 -4.25 -4.50 2.46
CA CYS A 13 -3.87 -5.90 2.45
C CYS A 13 -3.20 -6.36 3.77
N LEU A 14 -2.69 -5.44 4.60
CA LEU A 14 -2.21 -5.76 5.94
C LEU A 14 -3.34 -6.08 6.92
N LEU A 15 -4.52 -5.49 6.73
CA LEU A 15 -5.70 -5.78 7.57
C LEU A 15 -6.59 -6.87 6.95
N ASN A 16 -6.56 -7.01 5.62
CA ASN A 16 -7.38 -7.95 4.87
C ASN A 16 -6.62 -8.51 3.65
N VAL A 17 -5.89 -9.59 3.88
CA VAL A 17 -5.09 -10.32 2.89
C VAL A 17 -5.96 -10.88 1.74
N ASN A 18 -7.26 -11.06 1.96
CA ASN A 18 -8.20 -11.49 0.90
C ASN A 18 -8.34 -10.46 -0.25
N ALA A 19 -7.84 -9.24 -0.08
CA ALA A 19 -7.80 -8.25 -1.15
C ALA A 19 -6.61 -8.43 -2.13
N LYS A 20 -5.62 -9.26 -1.76
CA LYS A 20 -4.49 -9.56 -2.64
C LYS A 20 -4.96 -10.31 -3.89
N VAL A 21 -4.22 -10.16 -4.97
CA VAL A 21 -4.41 -10.99 -6.16
C VAL A 21 -4.25 -12.47 -5.78
N TYR A 22 -4.96 -13.36 -6.48
CA TYR A 22 -4.94 -14.79 -6.19
C TYR A 22 -3.51 -15.37 -6.29
N GLY A 23 -3.19 -16.29 -5.37
CA GLY A 23 -1.94 -17.05 -5.38
C GLY A 23 -0.80 -16.49 -4.52
N ILE A 24 -0.96 -15.30 -3.93
CA ILE A 24 0.12 -14.66 -3.13
C ILE A 24 -0.28 -14.34 -1.67
N ALA A 25 -1.43 -14.85 -1.22
CA ALA A 25 -1.85 -14.70 0.17
C ALA A 25 -0.98 -15.57 1.09
N ASN A 26 -0.30 -14.93 2.04
CA ASN A 26 0.63 -15.57 2.97
C ASN A 26 0.09 -15.64 4.41
N ALA A 27 -1.16 -15.22 4.63
CA ALA A 27 -1.86 -15.28 5.90
C ALA A 27 -3.37 -15.49 5.69
N LYS A 28 -4.08 -15.91 6.73
CA LYS A 28 -5.51 -16.26 6.66
C LYS A 28 -6.46 -15.05 6.68
N GLY A 29 -6.04 -13.94 7.26
CA GLY A 29 -6.88 -12.77 7.53
C GLY A 29 -6.12 -11.47 7.37
N GLY A 30 -5.56 -10.94 8.45
CA GLY A 30 -4.62 -9.81 8.43
C GLY A 30 -3.20 -10.26 8.79
N SER A 31 -2.23 -9.34 8.63
CA SER A 31 -0.85 -9.49 9.08
C SER A 31 -0.74 -9.40 10.61
N ASN A 32 0.17 -10.17 11.20
CA ASN A 32 0.49 -10.12 12.64
C ASN A 32 0.91 -8.72 13.09
N LEU A 33 1.57 -7.95 12.21
CA LEU A 33 1.97 -6.56 12.47
C LEU A 33 0.83 -5.71 13.02
N ILE A 34 -0.39 -5.87 12.50
CA ILE A 34 -1.55 -5.10 12.94
C ILE A 34 -1.89 -5.39 14.40
N GLY A 35 -1.85 -6.66 14.80
CA GLY A 35 -2.07 -7.06 16.19
C GLY A 35 -1.01 -6.49 17.14
N GLU A 36 0.26 -6.53 16.72
CA GLU A 36 1.37 -6.02 17.52
C GLU A 36 1.35 -4.49 17.65
N LEU A 37 0.99 -3.76 16.60
CA LEU A 37 0.79 -2.31 16.65
C LEU A 37 -0.34 -1.92 17.61
N ILE A 38 -1.47 -2.65 17.56
CA ILE A 38 -2.59 -2.43 18.49
C ILE A 38 -2.15 -2.70 19.93
N ALA A 39 -1.42 -3.79 20.18
CA ALA A 39 -0.89 -4.12 21.50
C ALA A 39 0.08 -3.05 22.05
N LYS A 40 0.82 -2.37 21.17
CA LYS A 40 1.68 -1.22 21.48
C LYS A 40 0.92 0.12 21.63
N GLY A 41 -0.40 0.13 21.48
CA GLY A 41 -1.24 1.32 21.67
C GLY A 41 -1.38 2.22 20.43
N TYR A 42 -1.02 1.75 19.24
CA TYR A 42 -1.24 2.48 18.00
C TYR A 42 -2.70 2.39 17.56
N GLY A 43 -3.29 3.54 17.23
CA GLY A 43 -4.49 3.59 16.40
C GLY A 43 -4.15 3.29 14.94
N ILE A 44 -5.00 2.52 14.27
CA ILE A 44 -4.79 2.15 12.86
C ILE A 44 -5.82 2.88 11.99
N ILE A 45 -5.34 3.62 10.99
CA ILE A 45 -6.16 4.09 9.88
C ILE A 45 -5.88 3.21 8.67
N GLN A 46 -6.89 2.50 8.21
CA GLN A 46 -6.78 1.64 7.02
C GLN A 46 -6.81 2.51 5.75
N LEU A 47 -5.78 2.39 4.93
CA LEU A 47 -5.74 2.97 3.58
C LEU A 47 -6.63 2.15 2.63
N PRO A 48 -7.18 2.76 1.57
CA PRO A 48 -8.02 2.07 0.60
C PRO A 48 -7.19 1.06 -0.20
N CYS A 49 -7.84 0.04 -0.75
CA CYS A 49 -7.26 -0.77 -1.82
C CYS A 49 -7.77 -0.26 -3.17
N VAL A 50 -6.97 0.56 -3.87
CA VAL A 50 -7.36 1.09 -5.18
C VAL A 50 -7.50 -0.04 -6.21
N GLU A 51 -6.67 -1.08 -6.13
CA GLU A 51 -6.80 -2.25 -7.00
C GLU A 51 -8.15 -2.95 -6.84
N MET A 52 -8.67 -3.07 -5.61
CA MET A 52 -10.02 -3.61 -5.38
C MET A 52 -11.11 -2.65 -5.91
N ALA A 53 -10.92 -1.34 -5.78
CA ALA A 53 -11.87 -0.36 -6.28
C ALA A 53 -11.93 -0.30 -7.82
N MET A 54 -10.81 -0.58 -8.49
CA MET A 54 -10.69 -0.49 -9.96
C MET A 54 -10.88 -1.82 -10.67
N TYR A 55 -10.45 -2.92 -10.07
CA TYR A 55 -10.38 -4.23 -10.75
C TYR A 55 -11.14 -5.34 -10.03
N GLY A 56 -11.45 -5.17 -8.74
CA GLY A 56 -12.03 -6.23 -7.91
C GLY A 56 -11.05 -7.36 -7.56
N SER A 57 -11.58 -8.46 -7.04
CA SER A 57 -10.78 -9.59 -6.56
C SER A 57 -10.35 -10.56 -7.66
N GLN A 58 -11.12 -10.67 -8.75
CA GLN A 58 -10.84 -11.58 -9.88
C GLN A 58 -9.79 -11.05 -10.87
N ARG A 59 -9.01 -10.04 -10.46
CA ARG A 59 -7.98 -9.43 -11.30
C ARG A 59 -6.78 -10.34 -11.52
N TRP A 60 -6.10 -10.18 -12.65
CA TRP A 60 -4.76 -10.74 -12.86
C TRP A 60 -3.71 -9.87 -12.17
N GLY A 61 -2.49 -10.40 -12.01
CA GLY A 61 -1.32 -9.61 -11.64
C GLY A 61 -1.08 -8.42 -12.59
N ILE A 62 -0.72 -7.29 -12.01
CA ILE A 62 -0.52 -6.03 -12.73
C ILE A 62 0.83 -5.41 -12.33
N VAL A 63 1.32 -4.48 -13.14
CA VAL A 63 2.56 -3.72 -12.92
C VAL A 63 2.26 -2.22 -12.78
N TYR A 64 3.26 -1.45 -12.34
CA TYR A 64 3.15 0.00 -12.13
C TYR A 64 2.55 0.73 -13.34
N GLU A 65 3.05 0.44 -14.54
CA GLU A 65 2.65 1.15 -15.77
C GLU A 65 1.15 1.00 -16.09
N GLN A 66 0.51 -0.08 -15.68
CA GLN A 66 -0.94 -0.27 -15.88
C GLN A 66 -1.79 0.59 -14.93
N ASN A 67 -1.20 1.05 -13.82
CA ASN A 67 -1.84 1.92 -12.85
C ASN A 67 -1.43 3.39 -13.03
N ASP A 68 -0.35 3.66 -13.76
CA ASP A 68 0.18 5.01 -13.99
C ASP A 68 -0.53 5.72 -15.16
N PHE A 69 -1.82 6.00 -14.97
CA PHE A 69 -2.59 6.81 -15.91
C PHE A 69 -3.52 7.79 -15.18
N PRO A 70 -3.95 8.88 -15.84
CA PRO A 70 -4.64 9.99 -15.16
C PRO A 70 -5.84 9.58 -14.31
N ALA A 71 -6.75 8.75 -14.85
CA ALA A 71 -7.96 8.38 -14.11
C ALA A 71 -7.69 7.44 -12.92
N PHE A 72 -6.65 6.59 -12.97
CA PHE A 72 -6.27 5.79 -11.80
C PHE A 72 -5.64 6.64 -10.70
N ARG A 73 -4.77 7.60 -11.06
CA ARG A 73 -4.22 8.57 -10.11
C ARG A 73 -5.31 9.46 -9.50
N GLU A 74 -6.27 9.90 -10.31
CA GLU A 74 -7.43 10.62 -9.81
C GLU A 74 -8.24 9.77 -8.83
N LYS A 75 -8.45 8.48 -9.12
CA LYS A 75 -9.12 7.57 -8.19
C LYS A 75 -8.34 7.38 -6.89
N CYS A 76 -7.02 7.29 -6.96
CA CYS A 76 -6.17 7.28 -5.77
C CYS A 76 -6.42 8.53 -4.92
N ALA A 77 -6.35 9.72 -5.53
CA ALA A 77 -6.58 10.98 -4.82
C ALA A 77 -7.99 11.08 -4.24
N GLU A 78 -9.02 10.66 -4.97
CA GLU A 78 -10.42 10.61 -4.52
C GLU A 78 -10.56 9.78 -3.24
N LEU A 79 -10.03 8.54 -3.23
CA LEU A 79 -10.15 7.61 -2.11
C LEU A 79 -9.27 8.00 -0.91
N LEU A 80 -8.13 8.68 -1.15
CA LEU A 80 -7.21 9.10 -0.10
C LEU A 80 -7.65 10.38 0.62
N LYS A 81 -8.30 11.33 -0.08
CA LYS A 81 -8.69 12.64 0.49
C LYS A 81 -9.45 12.53 1.84
N PRO A 82 -10.50 11.69 1.97
CA PRO A 82 -11.22 11.56 3.25
C PRO A 82 -10.34 11.05 4.40
N ILE A 83 -9.33 10.24 4.09
CA ILE A 83 -8.37 9.74 5.07
C ILE A 83 -7.39 10.84 5.46
N VAL A 84 -6.82 11.54 4.49
CA VAL A 84 -5.88 12.64 4.75
C VAL A 84 -6.56 13.74 5.57
N TYR A 85 -7.84 14.04 5.34
CA TYR A 85 -8.58 14.99 6.19
C TYR A 85 -8.65 14.56 7.66
N GLN A 86 -8.86 13.27 7.93
CA GLN A 86 -8.78 12.75 9.31
C GLN A 86 -7.38 12.89 9.88
N VAL A 87 -6.34 12.55 9.10
CA VAL A 87 -4.94 12.64 9.53
C VAL A 87 -4.55 14.08 9.86
N VAL A 88 -4.98 15.05 9.03
CA VAL A 88 -4.79 16.48 9.29
C VAL A 88 -5.46 16.91 10.58
N ASP A 89 -6.70 16.48 10.82
CA ASP A 89 -7.42 16.80 12.05
C ASP A 89 -6.73 16.20 13.29
N TYR A 90 -6.33 14.92 13.21
CA TYR A 90 -5.57 14.27 14.27
C TYR A 90 -4.25 14.99 14.57
N ALA A 91 -3.48 15.35 13.54
CA ALA A 91 -2.23 16.09 13.71
C ALA A 91 -2.48 17.45 14.40
N LYS A 92 -3.51 18.19 13.98
CA LYS A 92 -3.92 19.46 14.61
C LYS A 92 -4.26 19.32 16.10
N HIS A 93 -4.77 18.16 16.52
CA HIS A 93 -5.15 17.87 17.90
C HIS A 93 -4.06 17.11 18.71
N GLY A 94 -2.82 17.18 18.21
CA GLY A 94 -1.63 16.68 18.91
C GLY A 94 -1.48 15.16 18.86
N TYR A 95 -2.00 14.51 17.82
CA TYR A 95 -1.70 13.10 17.54
C TYR A 95 -0.44 12.98 16.69
N LYS A 96 0.41 12.01 17.04
CA LYS A 96 1.59 11.65 16.27
C LYS A 96 1.20 10.69 15.15
N ILE A 97 1.34 11.13 13.91
CA ILE A 97 1.22 10.28 12.72
C ILE A 97 2.55 9.54 12.53
N SER A 98 2.64 8.37 13.15
CA SER A 98 3.91 7.69 13.42
C SER A 98 4.50 7.02 12.18
N ALA A 99 3.65 6.49 11.30
CA ALA A 99 4.09 5.85 10.06
C ALA A 99 2.96 5.72 9.04
N VAL A 100 3.36 5.62 7.77
CA VAL A 100 2.61 4.97 6.69
C VAL A 100 3.27 3.62 6.40
N ILE A 101 2.47 2.55 6.38
CA ILE A 101 2.97 1.18 6.19
C ILE A 101 2.35 0.61 4.91
N GLY A 102 3.21 0.43 3.89
CA GLY A 102 2.87 -0.21 2.62
C GLY A 102 3.35 -1.65 2.53
N ALA A 103 3.25 -2.22 1.33
CA ALA A 103 3.70 -3.56 1.01
C ALA A 103 4.51 -3.53 -0.30
N ASP A 104 5.82 -3.80 -0.18
CA ASP A 104 6.71 -3.84 -1.35
C ASP A 104 6.30 -4.94 -2.33
N TYR A 105 6.70 -4.81 -3.59
CA TYR A 105 6.22 -5.61 -4.73
C TYR A 105 4.78 -5.31 -5.19
N SER A 106 4.04 -4.42 -4.52
CA SER A 106 2.77 -3.92 -5.05
C SER A 106 2.98 -2.79 -6.06
N PRO A 107 2.29 -2.80 -7.22
CA PRO A 107 2.30 -1.66 -8.14
C PRO A 107 1.54 -0.44 -7.60
N THR A 108 0.76 -0.62 -6.54
CA THR A 108 -0.12 0.42 -5.99
C THR A 108 0.34 0.88 -4.61
N CYS A 109 0.68 -0.05 -3.71
CA CYS A 109 0.95 0.25 -2.31
C CYS A 109 2.39 -0.03 -1.84
N ALA A 110 3.33 -0.23 -2.77
CA ALA A 110 4.76 -0.33 -2.45
C ALA A 110 5.33 1.01 -1.97
N VAL A 111 6.38 0.92 -1.16
CA VAL A 111 7.09 2.10 -0.64
C VAL A 111 8.50 2.17 -1.22
N ASN A 112 9.24 1.06 -1.24
CA ASN A 112 10.63 1.05 -1.66
C ASN A 112 10.81 0.49 -3.06
N ILE A 113 10.10 -0.59 -3.40
CA ILE A 113 10.27 -1.33 -4.65
C ILE A 113 8.94 -1.78 -5.26
N THR A 114 8.80 -1.62 -6.57
CA THR A 114 7.56 -1.87 -7.30
C THR A 114 7.81 -2.62 -8.62
N PRO A 115 6.91 -3.52 -9.05
CA PRO A 115 7.06 -4.26 -10.30
C PRO A 115 6.78 -3.36 -11.50
N LYS A 116 7.65 -3.44 -12.51
CA LYS A 116 7.58 -2.69 -13.76
C LYS A 116 7.82 -3.59 -14.96
N GLY A 117 7.27 -3.22 -16.12
CA GLY A 117 7.47 -3.98 -17.34
C GLY A 117 6.47 -3.68 -18.44
N ASP A 118 6.73 -4.23 -19.63
CA ASP A 118 5.79 -4.23 -20.76
C ASP A 118 4.74 -5.33 -20.56
N TRP A 119 3.90 -5.17 -19.53
CA TRP A 119 2.87 -6.14 -19.16
C TRP A 119 1.49 -5.70 -19.67
N GLY A 120 0.82 -6.58 -20.41
CA GLY A 120 -0.50 -6.33 -20.97
C GLY A 120 -0.77 -7.09 -22.27
N GLY A 121 -1.84 -6.72 -22.96
CA GLY A 121 -2.28 -7.36 -24.22
C GLY A 121 -3.38 -8.40 -24.03
N GLU A 122 -3.89 -8.92 -25.15
CA GLU A 122 -5.03 -9.85 -25.20
C GLU A 122 -4.60 -11.30 -24.96
N PHE A 123 -5.52 -12.13 -24.43
CA PHE A 123 -5.44 -13.58 -24.19
C PHE A 123 -5.40 -14.41 -25.47
N ILE A 124 -4.38 -14.17 -26.30
CA ILE A 124 -4.13 -14.88 -27.54
C ILE A 124 -2.70 -15.43 -27.61
N GLU A 125 -2.52 -16.54 -28.33
CA GLU A 125 -1.21 -17.21 -28.48
C GLU A 125 -0.12 -16.32 -29.09
N LEU A 126 -0.52 -15.36 -29.93
CA LEU A 126 0.40 -14.41 -30.56
C LEU A 126 0.99 -13.39 -29.58
N ASN A 127 0.38 -13.22 -28.40
CA ASN A 127 0.91 -12.33 -27.38
C ASN A 127 2.14 -13.02 -26.74
N PRO A 128 3.35 -12.42 -26.82
CA PRO A 128 4.58 -13.08 -26.39
C PRO A 128 4.74 -13.05 -24.86
N TYR A 129 3.86 -13.76 -24.16
CA TYR A 129 3.77 -13.77 -22.69
C TYR A 129 5.09 -14.08 -22.02
N GLN A 130 5.80 -15.10 -22.48
CA GLN A 130 7.07 -15.50 -21.89
C GLN A 130 8.09 -14.35 -21.91
N LYS A 131 8.21 -13.66 -23.05
CA LYS A 131 9.08 -12.49 -23.19
C LYS A 131 8.65 -11.33 -22.29
N LYS A 132 7.34 -11.13 -22.10
CA LYS A 132 6.81 -10.12 -21.19
C LYS A 132 7.11 -10.45 -19.73
N ILE A 133 6.95 -11.70 -19.32
CA ILE A 133 7.33 -12.20 -17.99
C ILE A 133 8.83 -11.99 -17.76
N GLU A 134 9.67 -12.33 -18.74
CA GLU A 134 11.13 -12.12 -18.67
C GLU A 134 11.53 -10.64 -18.60
N ASN A 135 10.67 -9.73 -19.07
CA ASN A 135 10.88 -8.28 -18.98
C ASN A 135 10.40 -7.68 -17.65
N LEU A 136 9.68 -8.44 -16.83
CA LEU A 136 9.26 -7.96 -15.52
C LEU A 136 10.49 -7.75 -14.65
N ARG A 137 10.55 -6.57 -14.05
CA ARG A 137 11.63 -6.14 -13.19
C ARG A 137 11.07 -5.47 -11.96
N VAL A 138 11.79 -5.61 -10.86
CA VAL A 138 11.47 -4.92 -9.61
C VAL A 138 12.44 -3.76 -9.50
N GLU A 139 11.90 -2.55 -9.52
CA GLU A 139 12.69 -1.32 -9.47
C GLU A 139 12.41 -0.53 -8.20
N LYS A 140 13.35 0.32 -7.80
CA LYS A 140 13.13 1.29 -6.73
C LYS A 140 12.03 2.28 -7.10
N GLY A 141 11.09 2.48 -6.19
CA GLY A 141 9.98 3.42 -6.37
C GLY A 141 8.78 3.05 -5.52
N MET A 142 7.92 4.05 -5.32
CA MET A 142 6.61 3.86 -4.69
C MET A 142 5.61 3.29 -5.71
N GLY A 143 4.60 2.58 -5.21
CA GLY A 143 3.42 2.29 -5.99
C GLY A 143 2.58 3.56 -6.22
N VAL A 144 1.74 3.54 -7.26
CA VAL A 144 1.01 4.74 -7.73
C VAL A 144 0.18 5.41 -6.61
N MET A 145 -0.50 4.64 -5.77
CA MET A 145 -1.29 5.20 -4.66
C MET A 145 -0.39 5.80 -3.56
N MET A 146 0.78 5.21 -3.30
CA MET A 146 1.72 5.75 -2.30
C MET A 146 2.37 7.05 -2.76
N GLU A 147 2.61 7.21 -4.07
CA GLU A 147 3.01 8.50 -4.63
C GLU A 147 1.95 9.59 -4.40
N GLU A 148 0.68 9.28 -4.69
CA GLU A 148 -0.42 10.23 -4.47
C GLU A 148 -0.65 10.53 -2.98
N LEU A 149 -0.53 9.53 -2.11
CA LEU A 149 -0.58 9.73 -0.66
C LEU A 149 0.55 10.63 -0.18
N ASN A 150 1.78 10.40 -0.63
CA ASN A 150 2.93 11.21 -0.26
C ASN A 150 2.75 12.67 -0.67
N LYS A 151 2.21 12.94 -1.88
CA LYS A 151 1.86 14.29 -2.33
C LYS A 151 0.83 14.94 -1.40
N LEU A 152 -0.25 14.22 -1.06
CA LEU A 152 -1.31 14.75 -0.20
C LEU A 152 -0.85 15.02 1.24
N ILE A 153 -0.04 14.12 1.82
CA ILE A 153 0.56 14.28 3.16
C ILE A 153 1.50 15.50 3.17
N SER A 154 2.40 15.58 2.18
CA SER A 154 3.37 16.67 2.05
C SER A 154 2.69 18.02 1.86
N ALA A 155 1.65 18.10 1.02
CA ALA A 155 0.87 19.32 0.80
C ALA A 155 0.16 19.83 2.07
N ASN A 156 -0.05 18.97 3.06
CA ASN A 156 -0.66 19.32 4.35
C ASN A 156 0.36 19.43 5.50
N ASN A 157 1.67 19.41 5.20
CA ASN A 157 2.76 19.50 6.19
C ASN A 157 2.66 18.43 7.31
N ILE A 158 2.22 17.22 6.96
CA ILE A 158 2.20 16.10 7.91
C ILE A 158 3.57 15.40 7.84
N GLU A 159 4.31 15.42 8.94
CA GLU A 159 5.57 14.69 9.06
C GLU A 159 5.30 13.23 9.40
N THR A 160 5.71 12.31 8.51
CA THR A 160 5.62 10.87 8.77
C THR A 160 6.59 10.09 7.89
N ASN A 161 6.98 8.90 8.33
CA ASN A 161 7.87 8.01 7.59
C ASN A 161 7.06 6.92 6.89
N PHE A 162 7.55 6.51 5.72
CA PHE A 162 6.99 5.38 5.00
C PHE A 162 7.86 4.14 5.24
N TYR A 163 7.21 3.04 5.61
CA TYR A 163 7.85 1.74 5.78
C TYR A 163 7.11 0.70 4.95
N ALA A 164 7.79 -0.39 4.59
CA ALA A 164 7.19 -1.46 3.82
C ALA A 164 7.40 -2.79 4.53
N ILE A 165 6.40 -3.64 4.49
CA ILE A 165 6.63 -5.07 4.67
C ILE A 165 7.24 -5.64 3.38
N ASN A 166 8.14 -6.62 3.54
CA ASN A 166 8.55 -7.46 2.44
C ASN A 166 7.55 -8.61 2.33
N GLU A 167 6.78 -8.67 1.25
CA GLU A 167 5.77 -9.73 1.08
C GLU A 167 6.36 -11.15 1.00
N MET A 168 7.65 -11.26 0.67
CA MET A 168 8.38 -12.52 0.60
C MET A 168 8.94 -12.97 1.95
N ASP A 169 8.93 -12.10 2.97
CA ASP A 169 9.42 -12.40 4.31
C ASP A 169 8.36 -12.07 5.36
N LEU A 170 7.77 -13.14 5.90
CA LEU A 170 6.73 -13.09 6.92
C LEU A 170 7.18 -12.42 8.22
N GLN A 171 8.48 -12.28 8.50
CA GLN A 171 8.99 -11.64 9.73
C GLN A 171 9.54 -10.23 9.50
N SER A 172 9.55 -9.74 8.25
CA SER A 172 10.08 -8.40 7.91
C SER A 172 9.41 -7.26 8.69
N TYR A 173 8.18 -7.47 9.18
CA TYR A 173 7.47 -6.48 9.98
C TYR A 173 8.10 -6.23 11.37
N GLN A 174 8.96 -7.12 11.86
CA GLN A 174 9.70 -6.93 13.12
C GLN A 174 10.63 -5.71 13.06
N GLU A 175 11.22 -5.44 11.88
CA GLU A 175 12.05 -4.25 11.67
C GLU A 175 11.26 -2.95 11.86
N ILE A 176 10.01 -2.94 11.38
CA ILE A 176 9.08 -1.81 11.57
C ILE A 176 8.76 -1.61 13.04
N LEU A 177 8.54 -2.69 13.79
CA LEU A 177 8.23 -2.63 15.21
C LEU A 177 9.42 -2.21 16.09
N ASN A 178 10.64 -2.38 15.61
CA ASN A 178 11.84 -1.92 16.32
C ASN A 178 12.03 -0.40 16.22
N VAL A 179 11.50 0.21 15.16
CA VAL A 179 11.56 1.67 14.95
C VAL A 179 10.29 2.41 15.39
N LEU A 180 9.23 1.68 15.76
CA LEU A 180 7.94 2.17 16.27
C LEU A 180 7.65 1.75 17.71
#